data_AF-A0A1F9Z3B4-F1
#
_entry.id   AF-A0A1F9Z3B4-F1
#
_cell.length_a   1.000
_cell.length_b   1.000
_cell.length_c   1.000
_cell.angle_alpha   90.00
_cell.angle_beta   90.00
_cell.angle_gamma   90.00
#
_symmetry.space_group_name_H-M   'P 1'
#
loop_
_entity.id
_entity.type
_entity.pdbx_description
1 polymer ?
#
loop_
_entity_poly.entity_id
_entity_poly.type
_entity_poly.pdbx_seq_one_letter_code
_entity_poly.pdbx_strand_id
1 'polypeptide(L)' 'MASVEEVKRRHELRLLGTTGVVGVGIGTKDGRECIRVYVAEDNPRVRAALPTTIEDVAVEVVVSGRFHAR' A
#
# COMPACT_ATOMS: atom_id res chain seq x y z
N MET A 1 -19.59 2.23 6.89
CA MET A 1 -18.37 1.79 6.17
C MET A 1 -17.32 2.86 6.37
N ALA A 2 -16.09 2.48 6.75
CA ALA A 2 -14.99 3.45 6.79
C ALA A 2 -14.61 3.84 5.36
N SER A 3 -14.22 5.10 5.13
CA SER A 3 -13.69 5.51 3.83
C SER A 3 -12.29 4.91 3.62
N VAL A 4 -11.85 4.80 2.37
CA VAL A 4 -10.49 4.31 2.05
C VAL A 4 -9.41 5.16 2.73
N GLU A 5 -9.66 6.45 2.91
CA GLU A 5 -8.78 7.37 3.64
C GLU A 5 -8.65 7.00 5.11
N GLU A 6 -9.76 6.70 5.76
CA GLU A 6 -9.81 6.30 7.16
C GLU A 6 -9.10 4.95 7.37
N VAL A 7 -9.35 3.98 6.48
CA VAL A 7 -8.65 2.67 6.50
C VAL A 7 -7.15 2.87 6.27
N LYS A 8 -6.75 3.65 5.27
CA LYS A 8 -5.34 3.98 5.04
C LYS A 8 -4.73 4.59 6.30
N ARG A 9 -5.34 5.61 6.90
CA ARG A 9 -4.79 6.31 8.07
C ARG A 9 -4.56 5.40 9.26
N ARG A 10 -5.47 4.45 9.52
CA ARG A 10 -5.34 3.47 10.62
C ARG A 10 -4.21 2.47 10.40
N HIS A 11 -3.95 2.08 9.16
CA HIS A 11 -2.98 1.03 8.82
C HIS A 11 -1.66 1.55 8.25
N GLU A 12 -1.57 2.85 7.95
CA GLU A 12 -0.42 3.48 7.30
C GLU A 12 0.90 3.21 8.04
N LEU A 13 0.95 3.46 9.35
CA LEU A 13 2.16 3.24 10.14
C LEU A 13 2.61 1.77 10.13
N ARG A 14 1.65 0.84 10.15
CA ARG A 14 1.93 -0.60 10.09
C ARG A 14 2.47 -1.02 8.72
N LEU A 15 1.87 -0.49 7.65
CA LEU A 15 2.30 -0.75 6.27
C LEU A 15 3.69 -0.17 6.01
N LEU A 16 3.95 1.07 6.44
CA LEU A 16 5.27 1.71 6.36
C LEU A 16 6.34 0.99 7.19
N GLY A 17 5.95 0.32 8.28
CA GLY A 17 6.85 -0.53 9.07
C GLY A 17 7.23 -1.85 8.40
N THR A 18 6.59 -2.22 7.28
CA THR A 18 6.92 -3.45 6.55
C THR A 18 8.20 -3.25 5.74
N THR A 19 9.18 -4.12 5.94
CA THR A 19 10.45 -4.06 5.21
C THR A 19 10.23 -4.09 3.69
N GLY A 20 10.76 -3.09 2.99
CA GLY A 20 10.63 -2.94 1.53
C GLY A 20 9.49 -2.02 1.08
N VAL A 21 8.58 -1.64 1.98
CA VAL A 21 7.60 -0.59 1.72
C VAL A 21 8.27 0.77 1.85
N VAL A 22 8.03 1.63 0.86
CA VAL A 22 8.56 3.00 0.78
C VAL A 22 7.47 4.06 0.80
N GLY A 23 6.20 3.68 0.67
CA GLY A 23 5.08 4.60 0.72
C GLY A 23 3.73 3.92 0.72
N VAL A 24 2.71 4.64 1.17
CA VAL A 24 1.30 4.21 1.12
C VAL A 24 0.46 5.37 0.58
N GLY A 25 -0.38 5.09 -0.40
CA GLY A 25 -1.27 6.06 -1.03
C GLY A 25 -2.67 5.51 -1.24
N ILE A 26 -3.53 6.35 -1.78
CA ILE A 26 -4.85 5.98 -2.28
C ILE A 26 -4.79 6.07 -3.79
N GLY A 27 -5.34 5.09 -4.46
CA GLY A 27 -5.48 5.08 -5.91
C GLY A 27 -6.82 4.49 -6.32
N THR A 28 -6.99 4.36 -7.62
CA THR A 28 -8.16 3.70 -8.20
C THR A 28 -7.69 2.49 -8.99
N LYS A 29 -8.33 1.34 -8.76
CA LYS A 29 -8.12 0.11 -9.52
C LYS A 29 -9.49 -0.40 -9.96
N ASP A 30 -9.63 -0.67 -11.27
CA ASP A 30 -10.88 -1.14 -11.86
C ASP A 30 -12.11 -0.27 -11.52
N GLY A 31 -11.91 1.05 -11.42
CA GLY A 31 -12.96 2.02 -11.07
C GLY A 31 -13.33 2.08 -9.59
N ARG A 32 -12.61 1.37 -8.70
CA ARG A 32 -12.82 1.39 -7.25
C ARG A 32 -11.62 1.96 -6.51
N GLU A 33 -11.88 2.68 -5.43
CA GLU A 33 -10.81 3.17 -4.56
C GLU A 33 -10.09 2.01 -3.88
N CYS A 34 -8.76 2.07 -3.86
CA CYS A 34 -7.90 1.05 -3.30
C CYS A 34 -6.69 1.69 -2.60
N ILE A 35 -6.11 0.95 -1.67
CA ILE A 35 -4.87 1.34 -1.00
C ILE A 35 -3.71 0.91 -1.90
N ARG A 36 -2.85 1.85 -2.28
CA ARG A 36 -1.62 1.57 -3.01
C ARG A 36 -0.45 1.49 -2.05
N VAL A 37 0.25 0.37 -2.03
CA VAL A 37 1.49 0.19 -1.27
C VAL A 37 2.65 0.25 -2.25
N TYR A 38 3.49 1.24 -2.07
CA TYR A 38 4.66 1.46 -2.90
C TYR A 38 5.87 0.74 -2.32
N VAL A 39 6.56 -0.02 -3.16
CA VAL A 39 7.76 -0.78 -2.78
C VAL A 39 8.95 -0.36 -3.63
N ALA A 40 10.14 -0.39 -3.02
CA ALA A 40 11.38 0.04 -3.69
C ALA A 40 11.79 -0.87 -4.85
N GLU A 41 11.46 -2.16 -4.74
CA GLU A 41 11.88 -3.22 -5.66
C GLU A 41 10.78 -4.29 -5.73
N ASP A 42 10.69 -4.99 -6.87
CA ASP A 42 9.78 -6.14 -7.00
C ASP A 42 10.37 -7.34 -6.24
N ASN A 43 10.03 -7.43 -4.96
CA ASN A 43 10.47 -8.51 -4.09
C ASN A 43 9.29 -9.43 -3.74
N PRO A 44 9.33 -10.71 -4.13
CA PRO A 44 8.27 -11.68 -3.81
C PRO A 44 7.99 -11.80 -2.31
N ARG A 45 9.00 -11.62 -1.45
CA ARG A 45 8.83 -11.69 0.01
C ARG A 45 7.99 -10.53 0.54
N VAL A 46 8.19 -9.33 -0.02
CA VAL A 46 7.40 -8.14 0.35
C VAL A 46 5.95 -8.31 -0.13
N ARG A 47 5.76 -8.80 -1.36
CA ARG A 47 4.42 -9.10 -1.89
C ARG A 47 3.68 -10.16 -1.07
N ALA A 48 4.38 -11.15 -0.55
CA ALA A 48 3.79 -12.17 0.33
C ALA A 48 3.49 -11.65 1.75
N ALA A 49 4.25 -10.67 2.24
CA ALA A 49 4.04 -10.06 3.55
C ALA A 49 2.89 -9.03 3.56
N LEU A 50 2.56 -8.46 2.40
CA LEU A 50 1.51 -7.47 2.28
C LEU A 50 0.14 -8.13 2.12
N PRO A 51 -0.88 -7.67 2.86
CA PRO A 51 -2.23 -8.15 2.67
C PRO A 51 -2.78 -7.70 1.32
N THR A 52 -3.62 -8.52 0.70
CA THR A 52 -4.32 -8.17 -0.55
C THR A 52 -5.57 -7.31 -0.30
N THR A 53 -6.08 -7.28 0.93
CA THR A 53 -7.24 -6.50 1.37
C THR A 53 -7.09 -6.05 2.82
N ILE A 54 -7.60 -4.86 3.16
CA ILE A 54 -7.65 -4.32 4.53
C ILE A 54 -9.03 -3.72 4.74
N GLU A 55 -9.80 -4.22 5.72
CA GLU A 55 -11.16 -3.75 6.00
C GLU A 55 -12.03 -3.63 4.72
N ASP A 56 -12.01 -4.70 3.90
CA ASP A 56 -12.69 -4.80 2.58
C ASP A 56 -12.20 -3.83 1.49
N VAL A 57 -11.15 -3.05 1.76
CA VAL A 57 -10.48 -2.21 0.77
C VAL A 57 -9.38 -3.02 0.08
N ALA A 58 -9.39 -3.03 -1.25
CA ALA A 58 -8.36 -3.69 -2.03
C ALA A 58 -6.99 -3.03 -1.82
N VAL A 59 -5.94 -3.85 -1.74
CA VAL A 59 -4.55 -3.38 -1.69
C VAL A 59 -3.85 -3.71 -3.00
N GLU A 60 -3.26 -2.69 -3.60
CA GLU A 60 -2.46 -2.80 -4.81
C GLU A 60 -0.99 -2.53 -4.47
N VAL A 61 -0.12 -3.48 -4.77
CA VAL A 61 1.33 -3.30 -4.62
C VAL A 61 1.89 -2.70 -5.91
N VAL A 62 2.55 -1.54 -5.78
CA VAL A 62 3.13 -0.79 -6.90
C VAL A 62 4.64 -0.72 -6.71
N VAL A 63 5.40 -1.21 -7.67
CA VAL A 63 6.86 -1.08 -7.66
C VAL A 63 7.21 0.30 -8.18
N SER A 64 7.56 1.22 -7.27
CA SER A 64 7.86 2.62 -7.61
C SER A 64 9.34 2.87 -7.86
N GLY A 65 10.22 1.97 -7.43
CA GLY A 65 11.63 2.29 -7.25
C GLY A 65 11.88 3.06 -5.94
N ARG A 66 13.15 3.45 -5.72
CA ARG A 66 13.55 4.25 -4.55
C ARG A 66 13.07 5.70 -4.70
N PHE A 67 12.20 6.16 -3.82
CA PHE A 67 11.93 7.59 -3.66
C PHE A 67 13.15 8.26 -3.04
N HIS A 68 13.69 9.28 -3.69
CA HIS A 68 14.63 10.21 -3.09
C HIS A 68 13.90 11.53 -2.85
N ALA A 69 13.64 11.86 -1.59
CA ALA A 69 13.33 13.25 -1.24
C ALA A 69 14.63 14.07 -1.44
N ARG A 70 14.54 15.15 -2.23
CA ARG A 70 15.58 16.18 -2.29
C ARG A 70 15.16 17.38 -1.47
#